data_AF-A0A2U8W266-F1
#
_entry.id   AF-A0A2U8W266-F1
#
_cell.length_a   1.000
_cell.length_b   1.000
_cell.length_c   1.000
_cell.angle_alpha   90.00
_cell.angle_beta   90.00
_cell.angle_gamma   90.00
#
_symmetry.space_group_name_H-M   'P 1'
#
loop_
_entity.id
_entity.type
_entity.pdbx_description
1 polymer ?
#
loop_
_entity_poly.entity_id
_entity_poly.type
_entity_poly.pdbx_seq_one_letter_code
_entity_poly.pdbx_strand_id
1 'polypeptide(L)'
;MSKWSDIELHGYVSAAESGGVADQMWLGWAYFEGKFIAPNLALASRWLERAAAGGDPEASYRLASFLHATGQVERVLALLEDAADKGFSPAAYALGEHYRAGQITPRDINRAITAWRWAVSLGHIPAEVQLVRARIQAVPLIQRPLVWLRLVAISLRAARCFWRDPNDPRVLGA
;
A
#
# COMPACT_ATOMS: atom_id res chain seq x y z
N MET A 1 -20.68 3.99 23.99
CA MET A 1 -20.11 2.80 23.33
C MET A 1 -20.50 1.60 24.17
N SER A 2 -21.40 0.74 23.68
CA SER A 2 -21.82 -0.43 24.45
C SER A 2 -20.62 -1.39 24.57
N LYS A 3 -20.22 -1.62 25.81
CA LYS A 3 -19.36 -2.74 26.17
C LYS A 3 -20.11 -4.01 25.77
N TRP A 4 -19.46 -4.91 25.05
CA TRP A 4 -20.09 -6.14 24.57
C TRP A 4 -20.66 -6.93 25.73
N SER A 5 -21.81 -7.57 25.51
CA SER A 5 -22.33 -8.50 26.51
C SER A 5 -21.45 -9.76 26.53
N ASP A 6 -21.25 -10.33 27.72
CA ASP A 6 -20.38 -11.52 27.89
C ASP A 6 -20.82 -12.70 26.99
N ILE A 7 -22.11 -12.77 26.65
CA ILE A 7 -22.70 -13.79 25.78
C ILE A 7 -22.21 -13.64 24.33
N GLU A 8 -22.18 -12.41 23.81
CA GLU A 8 -21.73 -12.14 22.44
C GLU A 8 -20.24 -12.46 22.30
N LEU A 9 -19.41 -12.04 23.27
CA LEU A 9 -17.99 -12.36 23.29
C LEU A 9 -17.76 -13.88 23.31
N HIS A 10 -18.54 -14.62 24.10
CA HIS A 10 -18.46 -16.07 24.18
C HIS A 10 -18.74 -16.74 22.82
N GLY A 11 -19.72 -16.23 22.06
CA GLY A 11 -20.03 -16.71 20.71
C GLY A 11 -18.86 -16.53 19.74
N TYR A 12 -18.22 -15.36 19.74
CA TYR A 12 -17.03 -15.10 18.90
C TYR A 12 -15.84 -15.99 19.28
N VAL A 13 -15.61 -16.19 20.58
CA VAL A 13 -14.55 -17.09 21.06
C VAL A 13 -14.81 -18.51 20.58
N SER A 14 -16.03 -19.03 20.71
CA SER A 14 -16.37 -20.38 20.25
C SER A 14 -16.18 -20.55 18.73
N ALA A 15 -16.58 -19.54 17.94
CA ALA A 15 -16.38 -19.56 16.48
C ALA A 15 -14.89 -19.53 16.10
N ALA A 16 -14.09 -18.70 16.78
CA ALA A 16 -12.65 -18.63 16.57
C ALA A 16 -11.93 -19.92 16.99
N GLU A 17 -12.37 -20.56 18.07
CA GLU A 17 -11.86 -21.86 18.52
C GLU A 17 -12.17 -22.97 17.52
N SER A 18 -13.32 -22.90 16.87
CA SER A 18 -13.76 -23.84 15.82
C SER A 18 -13.01 -23.67 14.50
N GLY A 19 -12.11 -22.68 14.39
CA GLY A 19 -11.28 -22.46 13.20
C GLY A 19 -11.73 -21.34 12.27
N GLY A 20 -12.73 -20.54 12.66
CA GLY A 20 -13.17 -19.37 11.87
C GLY A 20 -12.06 -18.32 11.76
N VAL A 21 -11.42 -18.21 10.58
CA VAL A 21 -10.30 -17.27 10.36
C VAL A 21 -10.74 -15.82 10.56
N ALA A 22 -11.94 -15.46 10.10
CA ALA A 22 -12.50 -14.13 10.30
C ALA A 22 -12.71 -13.80 11.79
N ASP A 23 -13.22 -14.76 12.59
CA ASP A 23 -13.45 -14.59 14.03
C ASP A 23 -12.13 -14.52 14.81
N GLN A 24 -11.14 -15.35 14.45
CA GLN A 24 -9.79 -15.29 15.00
C GLN A 24 -9.15 -13.92 14.70
N MET A 25 -9.25 -13.45 13.46
CA MET A 25 -8.74 -12.16 13.04
C MET A 25 -9.41 -11.01 13.80
N TRP A 26 -10.74 -11.08 13.95
CA TRP A 26 -11.52 -10.09 14.68
C TRP A 26 -11.15 -10.06 16.16
N LEU A 27 -11.11 -11.21 16.85
CA LEU A 27 -10.71 -11.29 18.26
C LEU A 27 -9.29 -10.78 18.46
N GLY A 28 -8.37 -11.18 17.57
CA GLY A 28 -7.00 -10.70 17.58
C GLY A 28 -6.92 -9.17 17.55
N TRP A 29 -7.66 -8.56 16.63
CA TRP A 29 -7.72 -7.10 16.51
C TRP A 29 -8.46 -6.43 17.68
N ALA A 30 -9.52 -7.05 18.20
CA ALA A 30 -10.29 -6.52 19.33
C ALA A 30 -9.47 -6.49 20.63
N TYR A 31 -8.69 -7.55 20.90
CA TYR A 31 -7.74 -7.58 22.01
C TYR A 31 -6.55 -6.62 21.82
N PHE A 32 -6.20 -6.29 20.57
CA PHE A 32 -5.15 -5.29 20.29
C PHE A 32 -5.64 -3.85 20.50
N GLU A 33 -6.78 -3.47 19.91
CA GLU A 33 -7.28 -2.10 20.00
C GLU A 33 -7.85 -1.75 21.39
N GLY A 34 -8.36 -2.75 22.12
CA GLY A 34 -8.93 -2.54 23.45
C GLY A 34 -10.24 -1.74 23.49
N LYS A 35 -10.87 -1.47 22.33
CA LYS A 35 -12.08 -0.62 22.23
C LYS A 35 -13.34 -1.30 22.79
N PHE A 36 -13.44 -2.62 22.65
CA PHE A 36 -14.64 -3.39 23.00
C PHE A 36 -14.40 -4.40 24.11
N ILE A 37 -13.16 -4.88 24.23
CA ILE A 37 -12.70 -5.87 25.21
C ILE A 37 -11.44 -5.29 25.86
N ALA A 38 -11.15 -5.65 27.11
CA ALA A 38 -9.90 -5.23 27.74
C ALA A 38 -8.70 -5.67 26.89
N PRO A 39 -7.74 -4.77 26.61
CA PRO A 39 -6.62 -5.09 25.73
C PRO A 39 -5.76 -6.19 26.34
N ASN A 40 -5.33 -7.13 25.50
CA ASN A 40 -4.44 -8.22 25.89
C ASN A 40 -3.57 -8.60 24.68
N LEU A 41 -2.34 -8.09 24.66
CA LEU A 41 -1.41 -8.30 23.54
C LEU A 41 -1.04 -9.78 23.32
N ALA A 42 -1.00 -10.58 24.39
CA ALA A 42 -0.69 -12.00 24.28
C ALA A 42 -1.83 -12.77 23.59
N LEU A 43 -3.08 -12.48 23.95
CA LEU A 43 -4.25 -13.05 23.27
C LEU A 43 -4.38 -12.51 21.84
N ALA A 44 -4.13 -11.21 21.63
CA ALA A 44 -4.15 -10.60 20.31
C ALA A 44 -3.18 -11.30 19.35
N SER A 45 -1.92 -11.46 19.78
CA SER A 45 -0.89 -12.17 19.03
C SER A 45 -1.32 -13.61 18.72
N ARG A 46 -1.78 -14.37 19.73
CA ARG A 46 -2.18 -15.76 19.55
C ARG A 46 -3.30 -15.92 18.52
N TRP A 47 -4.31 -15.05 18.57
CA TRP A 47 -5.44 -15.11 17.64
C TRP A 47 -5.04 -14.69 16.22
N LEU A 48 -4.25 -13.63 16.06
CA LEU A 48 -3.75 -13.19 14.76
C LEU A 48 -2.80 -14.21 14.12
N GLU A 49 -1.95 -14.88 14.91
CA GLU A 49 -1.09 -15.95 14.40
C GLU A 49 -1.90 -17.15 13.90
N ARG A 50 -2.96 -17.55 14.62
CA ARG A 50 -3.86 -18.62 14.17
C ARG A 50 -4.59 -18.21 12.89
N ALA A 51 -5.07 -16.98 12.81
CA ALA A 51 -5.74 -16.47 11.61
C ALA A 51 -4.80 -16.46 10.39
N ALA A 52 -3.56 -15.98 10.56
CA ALA A 52 -2.55 -15.97 9.50
C ALA A 52 -2.15 -17.40 9.08
N ALA A 53 -2.08 -18.34 10.03
CA ALA A 53 -1.84 -19.76 9.73
C ALA A 53 -2.99 -20.40 8.92
N GLY A 54 -4.20 -19.82 8.96
CA GLY A 54 -5.32 -20.19 8.11
C GLY A 54 -5.14 -19.83 6.63
N GLY A 55 -4.07 -19.10 6.27
CA GLY A 55 -3.69 -18.80 4.89
C GLY A 55 -4.34 -17.54 4.31
N ASP A 56 -5.23 -16.88 5.05
CA ASP A 56 -5.88 -15.63 4.64
C ASP A 56 -4.85 -14.48 4.59
N PRO A 57 -4.68 -13.82 3.43
CA PRO A 57 -3.70 -12.75 3.31
C PRO A 57 -4.07 -11.48 4.08
N GLU A 58 -5.36 -11.23 4.35
CA GLU A 58 -5.76 -10.13 5.24
C GLU A 58 -5.31 -10.42 6.69
N ALA A 59 -5.38 -11.67 7.12
CA ALA A 59 -4.90 -12.06 8.44
C ALA A 59 -3.37 -11.91 8.57
N SER A 60 -2.61 -12.33 7.55
CA SER A 60 -1.16 -12.07 7.47
C SER A 60 -0.84 -10.57 7.56
N TYR A 61 -1.59 -9.73 6.84
CA TYR A 61 -1.44 -8.27 6.89
C TYR A 61 -1.73 -7.69 8.29
N ARG A 62 -2.79 -8.16 8.97
CA ARG A 62 -3.11 -7.69 10.32
C ARG A 62 -2.10 -8.15 11.36
N LEU A 63 -1.59 -9.37 11.23
CA LEU A 63 -0.49 -9.84 12.06
C LEU A 63 0.77 -8.97 11.85
N ALA A 64 1.12 -8.66 10.60
CA ALA A 64 2.23 -7.77 10.30
C ALA A 64 2.04 -6.38 10.93
N SER A 65 0.83 -5.82 10.86
CA SER A 65 0.49 -4.53 11.48
C SER A 65 0.62 -4.57 13.01
N PHE A 66 0.16 -5.65 13.64
CA PHE A 66 0.29 -5.88 15.08
C PHE A 66 1.76 -6.01 15.50
N LEU A 67 2.56 -6.78 14.77
CA LEU A 67 3.97 -6.98 15.05
C LEU A 67 4.77 -5.68 14.90
N HIS A 68 4.47 -4.89 13.86
CA HIS A 68 5.05 -3.57 13.70
C HIS A 68 4.72 -2.64 14.88
N ALA A 69 3.47 -2.60 15.33
CA ALA A 69 3.04 -1.77 16.45
C ALA A 69 3.64 -2.20 17.80
N THR A 70 3.94 -3.48 17.96
CA THR A 70 4.59 -4.04 19.17
C THR A 70 6.11 -4.06 19.10
N GLY A 71 6.71 -3.59 18.00
CA GLY A 71 8.16 -3.49 17.81
C GLY A 71 8.86 -4.77 17.35
N GLN A 72 8.11 -5.83 17.04
CA GLN A 72 8.62 -7.13 16.56
C GLN A 72 8.75 -7.11 15.02
N VAL A 73 9.70 -6.32 14.53
CA VAL A 73 9.77 -5.96 13.10
C VAL A 73 10.31 -7.06 12.17
N GLU A 74 10.94 -8.10 12.74
CA GLU A 74 11.70 -9.12 12.01
C GLU A 74 10.84 -9.88 10.99
N ARG A 75 9.57 -10.14 11.33
CA ARG A 75 8.64 -10.93 10.50
C ARG A 75 7.71 -10.06 9.65
N VAL A 76 7.68 -8.75 9.88
CA VAL A 76 6.68 -7.84 9.27
C VAL A 76 6.79 -7.85 7.75
N LEU A 77 7.99 -7.67 7.19
CA LEU A 77 8.17 -7.62 5.74
C LEU A 77 7.80 -8.95 5.07
N ALA A 78 8.23 -10.08 5.64
CA ALA A 78 7.90 -11.40 5.11
C ALA A 78 6.39 -11.69 5.10
N LEU A 79 5.68 -11.29 6.16
CA LEU A 79 4.22 -11.43 6.22
C LEU A 79 3.49 -10.55 5.21
N LEU A 80 4.00 -9.34 4.96
CA LEU A 80 3.43 -8.45 3.95
C LEU A 80 3.72 -8.94 2.53
N GLU A 81 4.91 -9.50 2.28
CA GLU A 81 5.26 -10.12 1.01
C GLU A 81 4.35 -11.32 0.73
N ASP A 82 4.18 -12.24 1.68
CA ASP A 82 3.26 -13.39 1.57
C ASP A 82 1.81 -12.95 1.29
N ALA A 83 1.32 -11.94 2.01
CA ALA A 83 -0.03 -11.42 1.80
C ALA A 83 -0.19 -10.79 0.40
N ALA A 84 0.81 -10.05 -0.07
CA ALA A 84 0.81 -9.43 -1.39
C ALA A 84 0.92 -10.47 -2.52
N ASP A 85 1.71 -11.53 -2.34
CA ASP A 85 1.82 -12.66 -3.29
C ASP A 85 0.48 -13.38 -3.46
N LYS A 86 -0.31 -13.47 -2.38
CA LYS A 86 -1.69 -13.97 -2.40
C LYS A 86 -2.71 -12.97 -2.95
N GLY A 87 -2.27 -11.81 -3.44
CA GLY A 87 -3.10 -10.81 -4.11
C GLY A 87 -3.69 -9.74 -3.20
N PHE A 88 -3.31 -9.68 -1.92
CA PHE A 88 -3.82 -8.65 -1.01
C PHE A 88 -3.11 -7.32 -1.22
N SER A 89 -3.73 -6.49 -2.06
CA SER A 89 -3.18 -5.22 -2.53
C SER A 89 -2.75 -4.22 -1.43
N PRO A 90 -3.41 -4.14 -0.24
CA PRO A 90 -2.94 -3.28 0.85
C PRO A 90 -1.60 -3.70 1.45
N ALA A 91 -1.23 -4.99 1.39
CA ALA A 91 0.06 -5.45 1.90
C ALA A 91 1.23 -4.97 1.04
N ALA A 92 1.09 -5.04 -0.29
CA ALA A 92 2.08 -4.49 -1.22
C ALA A 92 2.25 -2.97 -1.03
N TYR A 93 1.16 -2.25 -0.76
CA TYR A 93 1.22 -0.83 -0.45
C TYR A 93 1.97 -0.55 0.86
N ALA A 94 1.69 -1.33 1.92
CA ALA A 94 2.36 -1.20 3.21
C ALA A 94 3.87 -1.51 3.12
N LEU A 95 4.29 -2.49 2.31
CA LEU A 95 5.71 -2.71 2.00
C LEU A 95 6.36 -1.44 1.45
N GLY A 96 5.69 -0.78 0.50
CA GLY A 96 6.17 0.47 -0.07
C GLY A 96 6.33 1.58 0.96
N GLU A 97 5.37 1.71 1.89
CA GLU A 97 5.48 2.67 2.98
C GLU A 97 6.62 2.35 3.95
N HIS A 98 6.85 1.08 4.30
CA HIS A 98 7.97 0.69 5.16
C HIS A 98 9.32 1.01 4.52
N TYR A 99 9.51 0.72 3.22
CA TYR A 99 10.73 1.09 2.49
C TYR A 99 10.90 2.60 2.34
N ARG A 100 9.81 3.35 2.11
CA ARG A 100 9.84 4.81 1.99
C ARG A 100 10.20 5.48 3.32
N ALA A 101 9.62 5.00 4.41
CA ALA A 101 9.82 5.56 5.76
C ALA A 101 11.17 5.15 6.36
N GLY A 102 11.68 3.97 5.99
CA GLY A 102 12.92 3.44 6.53
C GLY A 102 12.82 3.00 7.99
N GLN A 103 11.64 2.51 8.40
CA GLN A 103 11.35 2.14 9.81
C GLN A 103 11.90 0.77 10.21
N ILE A 104 11.82 -0.21 9.30
CA ILE A 104 12.24 -1.59 9.53
C ILE A 104 13.59 -1.86 8.87
N THR A 105 13.78 -1.32 7.67
CA THR A 105 15.03 -1.37 6.91
C THR A 105 15.50 0.06 6.64
N PRO A 106 16.77 0.27 6.25
CA PRO A 106 17.20 1.56 5.72
C PRO A 106 16.25 2.06 4.62
N ARG A 107 16.04 3.38 4.57
CA ARG A 107 15.17 4.01 3.59
C ARG A 107 15.62 3.68 2.16
N ASP A 108 14.73 3.12 1.36
CA ASP A 108 14.97 2.75 -0.03
C ASP A 108 13.75 3.12 -0.89
N ILE A 109 13.88 4.23 -1.64
CA ILE A 109 12.80 4.73 -2.49
C ILE A 109 12.58 3.83 -3.72
N ASN A 110 13.61 3.14 -4.22
CA ASN A 110 13.46 2.29 -5.40
C ASN A 110 12.67 1.02 -5.06
N ARG A 111 12.95 0.42 -3.90
CA ARG A 111 12.13 -0.68 -3.37
C ARG A 111 10.71 -0.21 -3.06
N ALA A 112 10.54 0.99 -2.50
CA ALA A 112 9.21 1.55 -2.28
C ALA A 112 8.40 1.69 -3.59
N ILE A 113 9.01 2.23 -4.65
CA ILE A 113 8.39 2.34 -5.98
C ILE A 113 8.04 0.97 -6.55
N THR A 114 8.90 -0.03 -6.37
CA THR A 114 8.67 -1.40 -6.85
C THR A 114 7.45 -2.00 -6.14
N ALA A 115 7.39 -1.88 -4.81
CA ALA A 115 6.26 -2.35 -4.02
C ALA A 115 4.95 -1.61 -4.33
N TRP A 116 4.98 -0.29 -4.54
CA TRP A 116 3.77 0.43 -4.96
C TRP A 116 3.31 0.06 -6.37
N ARG A 117 4.24 -0.19 -7.31
CA ARG A 117 3.87 -0.72 -8.63
C ARG A 117 3.18 -2.08 -8.53
N TRP A 118 3.68 -2.94 -7.64
CA TRP A 118 3.04 -4.21 -7.35
C TRP A 118 1.63 -4.02 -6.74
N ALA A 119 1.48 -3.08 -5.81
CA ALA A 119 0.17 -2.73 -5.26
C ALA A 119 -0.80 -2.23 -6.35
N VAL A 120 -0.32 -1.40 -7.28
CA VAL A 120 -1.11 -0.94 -8.45
C VAL A 120 -1.50 -2.11 -9.36
N SER A 121 -0.60 -3.07 -9.62
CA SER A 121 -0.96 -4.25 -10.43
C SER A 121 -2.01 -5.13 -9.77
N LEU A 122 -2.13 -5.06 -8.43
CA LEU A 122 -3.20 -5.69 -7.65
C LEU A 122 -4.46 -4.81 -7.50
N GLY A 123 -4.52 -3.66 -8.17
CA GLY A 123 -5.67 -2.75 -8.15
C GLY A 123 -5.71 -1.75 -6.99
N HIS A 124 -4.61 -1.54 -6.26
CA HIS A 124 -4.56 -0.58 -5.14
C HIS A 124 -4.44 0.87 -5.62
N ILE A 125 -5.57 1.56 -5.78
CA ILE A 125 -5.62 2.96 -6.25
C ILE A 125 -4.74 3.93 -5.43
N PRO A 126 -4.71 3.87 -4.08
CA PRO A 126 -3.85 4.77 -3.29
C PRO A 126 -2.35 4.67 -3.62
N ALA A 127 -1.89 3.54 -4.15
CA ALA A 127 -0.49 3.36 -4.54
C ALA A 127 -0.10 4.23 -5.74
N GLU A 128 -1.03 4.51 -6.66
CA GLU A 128 -0.79 5.37 -7.82
C GLU A 128 -0.39 6.79 -7.39
N VAL A 129 -1.07 7.31 -6.36
CA VAL A 129 -0.77 8.64 -5.80
C VAL A 129 0.67 8.69 -5.27
N GLN A 130 1.14 7.63 -4.62
CA GLN A 130 2.51 7.58 -4.11
C GLN A 130 3.54 7.49 -5.24
N LEU A 131 3.24 6.75 -6.32
CA LEU A 131 4.10 6.69 -7.50
C LEU A 131 4.23 8.06 -8.18
N VAL A 132 3.12 8.78 -8.34
CA VAL A 132 3.12 10.14 -8.89
C VAL A 132 3.95 11.07 -7.99
N ARG A 133 3.74 11.01 -6.66
CA ARG A 133 4.50 11.80 -5.69
C ARG A 133 6.00 11.51 -5.77
N ALA A 134 6.39 10.24 -5.81
CA ALA A 134 7.78 9.81 -5.92
C ALA A 134 8.42 10.32 -7.22
N ARG A 135 7.70 10.26 -8.34
CA ARG A 135 8.18 10.78 -9.63
C ARG A 135 8.39 12.29 -9.60
N ILE A 136 7.48 13.04 -8.99
CA ILE A 136 7.59 14.52 -8.85
C ILE A 136 8.79 14.91 -7.98
N GLN A 137 9.08 14.12 -6.93
CA GLN A 137 10.24 14.33 -6.06
C GLN A 137 11.55 13.94 -6.73
N ALA A 138 11.53 12.92 -7.60
CA ALA A 138 12.71 12.46 -8.34
C ALA A 138 13.14 13.44 -9.44
N VAL A 139 12.24 14.29 -9.96
CA VAL A 139 12.61 15.35 -10.91
C VAL A 139 13.22 16.52 -10.13
N PRO A 140 14.53 16.81 -10.29
CA PRO A 140 15.17 17.93 -9.60
C PRO A 140 14.44 19.24 -9.91
N LEU A 141 14.30 20.12 -8.92
CA LEU A 141 13.65 21.44 -9.08
C LEU A 141 14.21 22.22 -10.29
N ILE A 142 15.51 22.09 -10.53
CA ILE A 142 16.22 22.70 -11.66
C ILE A 142 15.75 22.22 -13.03
N GLN A 143 15.23 20.98 -13.15
CA GLN A 143 14.76 20.43 -14.42
C GLN A 143 13.30 20.76 -14.73
N ARG A 144 12.51 21.25 -13.76
CA ARG A 144 11.11 21.63 -13.98
C ARG A 144 10.92 22.72 -15.05
N PRO A 145 11.68 23.83 -15.07
CA PRO A 145 11.61 24.79 -16.17
C PRO A 145 12.07 24.20 -17.51
N LEU A 146 13.05 23.28 -17.53
CA LEU A 146 13.50 22.62 -18.76
C LEU A 146 12.43 21.70 -19.35
N VAL A 147 11.65 21.00 -18.51
CA VAL A 147 10.49 20.20 -18.94
C VAL A 147 9.42 21.11 -19.52
N TRP A 148 9.14 22.27 -18.88
CA TRP A 148 8.18 23.24 -19.41
C TRP A 148 8.63 23.83 -20.75
N LEU A 149 9.91 24.21 -20.88
CA LEU A 149 10.50 24.70 -22.13
C LEU A 149 10.43 23.65 -23.25
N ARG A 150 10.65 22.36 -22.95
CA ARG A 150 10.49 21.28 -23.93
C ARG A 150 9.04 21.16 -24.40
N LEU A 151 8.06 21.20 -23.50
CA LEU A 151 6.64 21.14 -23.86
C LEU A 151 6.23 22.33 -24.72
N VAL A 152 6.64 23.54 -24.35
CA VAL A 152 6.40 24.76 -25.15
C VAL A 152 7.05 24.64 -26.53
N ALA A 153 8.29 24.15 -26.63
CA ALA A 153 8.96 23.96 -27.90
C ALA A 153 8.27 22.91 -28.80
N ILE A 154 7.73 21.83 -28.22
CA ILE A 154 6.95 20.82 -28.95
C ILE A 154 5.64 21.44 -29.46
N SER A 155 4.92 22.16 -28.61
CA SER A 155 3.67 22.84 -28.99
C SER A 155 3.90 23.90 -30.06
N LEU A 156 4.99 24.67 -29.98
CA LEU A 156 5.38 25.64 -31.02
C LEU A 156 5.75 24.95 -32.32
N ARG A 157 6.45 23.80 -32.29
CA ARG A 157 6.73 22.99 -33.49
C ARG A 157 5.43 22.46 -34.12
N ALA A 158 4.53 21.92 -33.31
CA ALA A 158 3.23 21.43 -33.77
C ALA A 158 2.38 22.56 -34.37
N ALA A 159 2.33 23.73 -33.71
CA ALA A 159 1.65 24.91 -34.22
C ALA A 159 2.25 25.39 -35.55
N ARG A 160 3.59 25.34 -35.72
CA ARG A 160 4.26 25.71 -36.97
C ARG A 160 3.96 24.74 -38.12
N CYS A 161 3.75 23.46 -37.81
CA CYS A 161 3.31 22.46 -38.80
C CYS A 161 1.83 22.65 -39.16
N PHE A 162 1.00 23.10 -38.23
CA PHE A 162 -0.44 23.30 -38.43
C PHE A 162 -0.78 24.64 -39.12
N TRP A 163 0.00 25.70 -38.85
CA TRP A 163 -0.11 27.03 -39.46
C TRP A 163 0.79 27.21 -40.69
N ARG A 164 1.13 26.12 -41.39
CA ARG A 164 1.82 26.22 -42.67
C ARG A 164 0.77 26.64 -43.71
N ASP A 165 0.90 27.84 -44.23
CA ASP A 165 -0.01 28.44 -45.21
C ASP A 165 -0.15 27.49 -46.44
N PRO A 166 -1.36 26.99 -46.75
CA PRO A 166 -1.57 26.14 -47.91
C PRO A 166 -1.23 26.82 -49.25
N ASN A 167 -1.08 28.15 -49.26
CA ASN A 167 -0.68 28.93 -50.44
C ASN A 167 0.79 29.39 -50.39
N ASP A 168 1.65 28.85 -49.51
CA ASP A 168 3.07 29.21 -49.49
C ASP A 168 3.78 28.77 -50.79
N PRO A 169 4.23 29.71 -51.66
CA PRO A 169 4.83 29.40 -52.95
C PRO A 169 6.18 28.65 -52.84
N ARG A 170 6.76 28.51 -51.64
CA ARG A 170 7.97 27.71 -51.40
C ARG A 170 7.69 26.20 -51.27
N VAL A 171 6.43 25.80 -51.17
CA VAL A 171 6.01 24.39 -51.04
C VAL A 171 5.49 23.83 -52.36
N LEU A 172 4.99 24.69 -53.25
CA LEU A 172 4.46 24.32 -54.57
C LEU A 172 5.53 24.20 -55.67
N GLY A 173 6.80 24.11 -55.30
CA GLY A 173 7.94 23.99 -56.21
C GLY A 173 8.78 22.75 -55.92
N ALA A 174 8.26 21.57 -56.25
CA ALA A 174 8.98 20.35 -56.60
C ALA A 174 8.00 19.34 -57.22
#